data_AF-A0A3N6INW0-F1
#
_entry.id   AF-A0A3N6INW0-F1
#
_cell.length_a   1.000
_cell.length_b   1.000
_cell.length_c   1.000
_cell.angle_alpha   90.00
_cell.angle_beta   90.00
_cell.angle_gamma   90.00
#
_symmetry.space_group_name_H-M   'P 1'
#
loop_
_entity.id
_entity.type
_entity.pdbx_description
1 polymer ?
#
loop_
_entity_poly.entity_id
_entity_poly.type
_entity_poly.pdbx_seq_one_letter_code
_entity_poly.pdbx_strand_id
1 'polypeptide(L)'
;MPQPSTGFGEELRKRRLDAGLTLTTLSGAVHYSKAQLSKVERGIKAPSRDLVRLCDAVLQADGALVALATRPVADTPLVQTPDAIDEEEWTMQLSPDGPSWFQPLGRRQVVGAGAASLMRLGMGGPGPVAPAAGAGMLEASRSLFTHYRRLGQSVEPGYLLPGLIAQTHTLRKLSVHVDDGTRRDLLALGSRYAEYVGWLMQETGDEHAALWWTQRAVDLAAAGGDHALGGYALVRRALITLYQDDAAQTIALAQRAQSDTLPPRIRGLAAQREAQGHALAGDRDACLRALDRARTLLVRKDGDAETPVIGSMHLPDSVGMVTGWCLVDLGRPREAAEELDRQLALVSRDAVRTQVRYGIRRALAYASDGEIDHACAVTEPLLVGVATVRSATVTIDLRRLARLLARHPTHAAVRQLAPRLGTLTRPPTS
;
A
#
# COMPACT_ATOMS: atom_id res chain seq x y z
N MET A 1 -16.30 15.49 4.08
CA MET A 1 -17.69 15.09 3.73
C MET A 1 -17.94 15.49 2.28
N PRO A 2 -18.31 14.55 1.38
CA PRO A 2 -18.59 14.90 -0.01
C PRO A 2 -19.80 15.85 -0.07
N GLN A 3 -19.70 16.93 -0.84
CA GLN A 3 -20.77 17.91 -1.00
C GLN A 3 -21.62 17.59 -2.24
N PRO A 4 -22.93 17.90 -2.22
CA PRO A 4 -23.77 17.73 -3.39
C PRO A 4 -23.28 18.63 -4.53
N SER A 5 -23.21 18.08 -5.75
CA SER A 5 -22.84 18.80 -6.96
C SER A 5 -24.00 18.70 -7.95
N THR A 6 -24.55 19.85 -8.36
CA THR A 6 -25.58 19.92 -9.40
C THR A 6 -25.03 19.42 -10.73
N GLY A 7 -23.81 19.82 -11.09
CA GLY A 7 -23.15 19.39 -12.34
C GLY A 7 -22.93 17.88 -12.44
N PHE A 8 -22.55 17.22 -11.34
CA PHE A 8 -22.46 15.75 -11.32
C PHE A 8 -23.83 15.10 -11.53
N GLY A 9 -24.86 15.57 -10.81
CA GLY A 9 -26.21 14.99 -10.87
C GLY A 9 -26.84 15.13 -12.26
N GLU A 10 -26.66 16.29 -12.89
CA GLU A 10 -27.11 16.59 -14.25
C GLU A 10 -26.43 15.70 -15.29
N GLU A 11 -25.10 15.57 -15.24
CA GLU A 11 -24.36 14.73 -16.17
C GLU A 11 -24.70 13.23 -16.00
N LEU A 12 -24.83 12.77 -14.74
CA LEU A 12 -25.28 11.39 -14.47
C LEU A 12 -26.66 11.13 -15.09
N ARG A 13 -27.60 12.05 -14.90
CA ARG A 13 -28.95 11.95 -15.46
C ARG A 13 -28.92 11.95 -16.99
N LYS A 14 -28.14 12.84 -17.59
CA LYS A 14 -27.97 12.97 -19.04
C LYS A 14 -27.47 11.65 -19.63
N ARG A 15 -26.33 11.14 -19.15
CA ARG A 15 -25.75 9.87 -19.62
C ARG A 15 -26.69 8.69 -19.44
N ARG A 16 -27.40 8.62 -18.32
CA ARG A 16 -28.39 7.56 -18.08
C ARG A 16 -29.51 7.60 -19.14
N LEU A 17 -30.01 8.79 -19.47
CA LEU A 17 -31.06 8.96 -20.49
C LEU A 17 -30.53 8.68 -21.90
N ASP A 18 -29.33 9.13 -22.24
CA ASP A 18 -28.68 8.87 -23.53
C ASP A 18 -28.43 7.37 -23.74
N ALA A 19 -28.11 6.63 -22.66
CA ALA A 19 -27.99 5.17 -22.65
C ALA A 19 -29.36 4.44 -22.65
N GLY A 20 -30.49 5.15 -22.68
CA GLY A 20 -31.83 4.58 -22.66
C GLY A 20 -32.22 3.90 -21.34
N LEU A 21 -31.50 4.16 -20.25
CA LEU A 21 -31.69 3.49 -18.97
C LEU A 21 -32.72 4.20 -18.08
N THR A 22 -33.63 3.43 -17.50
CA THR A 22 -34.47 3.93 -16.40
C THR A 22 -33.66 3.96 -15.10
N LEU A 23 -34.12 4.76 -14.12
CA LEU A 23 -33.53 4.72 -12.76
C LEU A 23 -33.66 3.33 -12.11
N THR A 24 -34.69 2.55 -12.46
CA THR A 24 -34.86 1.17 -11.94
C THR A 24 -33.79 0.26 -12.54
N THR A 25 -33.53 0.37 -13.84
CA THR A 25 -32.50 -0.41 -14.53
C THR A 25 -31.11 -0.07 -14.00
N LEU A 26 -30.79 1.22 -13.86
CA LEU A 26 -29.52 1.65 -13.27
C LEU A 26 -29.39 1.18 -11.81
N SER A 27 -30.48 1.28 -11.02
CA SER A 27 -30.53 0.80 -9.63
C SER A 27 -30.14 -0.68 -9.51
N GLY A 28 -30.65 -1.53 -10.42
CA GLY A 28 -30.27 -2.94 -10.48
C GLY A 28 -28.80 -3.14 -10.83
N ALA A 29 -28.30 -2.41 -11.84
CA ALA A 29 -26.93 -2.56 -12.34
C ALA A 29 -25.83 -2.11 -11.36
N VAL A 30 -26.09 -1.07 -10.55
CA VAL A 30 -25.10 -0.57 -9.57
C VAL A 30 -25.36 -1.05 -8.14
N HIS A 31 -26.42 -1.83 -7.90
CA HIS A 31 -26.81 -2.29 -6.57
C HIS A 31 -26.99 -1.15 -5.53
N TYR A 32 -27.55 -0.03 -5.97
CA TYR A 32 -28.01 1.08 -5.11
C TYR A 32 -29.49 1.33 -5.30
N SER A 33 -30.18 1.82 -4.27
CA SER A 33 -31.62 2.07 -4.35
C SER A 33 -31.96 3.20 -5.33
N LYS A 34 -33.06 3.03 -6.07
CA LYS A 34 -33.66 4.07 -6.94
C LYS A 34 -33.82 5.42 -6.23
N ALA A 35 -34.26 5.40 -4.97
CA ALA A 35 -34.44 6.61 -4.16
C ALA A 35 -33.11 7.34 -3.92
N GLN A 36 -32.01 6.60 -3.71
CA GLN A 36 -30.69 7.19 -3.56
C GLN A 36 -30.19 7.79 -4.89
N LEU A 37 -30.31 7.05 -5.99
CA LEU A 37 -29.92 7.55 -7.33
C LEU A 37 -30.69 8.82 -7.70
N SER A 38 -32.01 8.86 -7.46
CA SER A 38 -32.83 10.05 -7.68
C SER A 38 -32.42 11.26 -6.84
N LYS A 39 -31.95 11.06 -5.60
CA LYS A 39 -31.42 12.16 -4.78
C LYS A 39 -30.06 12.65 -5.29
N VAL A 40 -29.24 11.76 -5.83
CA VAL A 40 -27.94 12.10 -6.44
C VAL A 40 -28.14 12.89 -7.73
N GLU A 41 -28.99 12.44 -8.65
CA GLU A 41 -29.28 13.15 -9.91
C GLU A 41 -29.87 14.55 -9.71
N ARG A 42 -30.56 14.77 -8.59
CA ARG A 42 -31.13 16.08 -8.24
C ARG A 42 -30.17 16.97 -7.44
N GLY A 43 -28.94 16.51 -7.18
CA GLY A 43 -27.99 17.26 -6.34
C GLY A 43 -28.41 17.38 -4.87
N ILE A 44 -29.31 16.52 -4.37
CA ILE A 44 -29.76 16.53 -2.97
C ILE A 44 -28.79 15.76 -2.07
N LYS A 45 -28.19 14.69 -2.60
CA LYS A 45 -27.24 13.84 -1.86
C LYS A 45 -25.96 13.69 -2.67
N ALA A 46 -24.82 13.86 -2.02
CA ALA A 46 -23.53 13.58 -2.64
C ALA A 46 -23.35 12.06 -2.89
N PRO A 47 -22.84 11.65 -4.05
CA PRO A 47 -22.54 10.25 -4.31
C PRO A 47 -21.33 9.78 -3.49
N SER A 48 -21.32 8.51 -3.09
CA SER A 48 -20.10 7.87 -2.58
C SER A 48 -19.14 7.56 -3.73
N ARG A 49 -17.83 7.51 -3.46
CA ARG A 49 -16.81 7.13 -4.48
C ARG A 49 -17.16 5.82 -5.20
N ASP A 50 -17.58 4.80 -4.46
CA ASP A 50 -17.98 3.51 -5.03
C ASP A 50 -19.19 3.65 -5.98
N LEU A 51 -20.15 4.53 -5.66
CA LEU A 51 -21.30 4.78 -6.52
C LEU A 51 -20.88 5.49 -7.80
N VAL A 52 -19.96 6.46 -7.71
CA VAL A 52 -19.43 7.16 -8.88
C VAL A 52 -18.77 6.17 -9.83
N ARG A 53 -17.87 5.32 -9.32
CA ARG A 53 -17.15 4.31 -10.13
C ARG A 53 -18.09 3.32 -10.80
N LEU A 54 -19.09 2.82 -10.09
CA LEU A 54 -20.10 1.91 -10.65
C LEU A 54 -20.94 2.59 -11.75
N CYS A 55 -21.38 3.84 -11.52
CA CYS A 55 -22.10 4.58 -12.55
C CYS A 55 -21.22 4.88 -13.77
N ASP A 56 -19.95 5.23 -13.56
CA ASP A 56 -18.98 5.52 -14.61
C ASP A 56 -18.78 4.28 -15.50
N ALA A 57 -18.61 3.11 -14.89
CA ALA A 57 -18.48 1.84 -15.60
C ALA A 57 -19.77 1.44 -16.36
N VAL A 58 -20.93 1.47 -15.69
CA VAL A 58 -22.21 1.06 -16.28
C VAL A 58 -22.63 1.97 -17.43
N LEU A 59 -22.33 3.26 -17.34
CA LEU A 59 -22.67 4.26 -18.36
C LEU A 59 -21.55 4.48 -19.38
N GLN A 60 -20.45 3.71 -19.31
CA GLN A 60 -19.28 3.82 -20.19
C GLN A 60 -18.81 5.28 -20.28
N ALA A 61 -18.60 5.89 -19.12
CA ALA A 61 -18.27 7.31 -19.04
C ALA A 61 -16.76 7.60 -19.07
N ASP A 62 -15.92 6.56 -19.11
CA ASP A 62 -14.46 6.63 -19.28
C ASP A 62 -13.80 7.66 -18.35
N GLY A 63 -14.18 7.63 -17.07
CA GLY A 63 -13.67 8.53 -16.04
C GLY A 63 -14.32 9.91 -16.00
N ALA A 64 -15.24 10.24 -16.92
CA ALA A 64 -15.89 11.56 -16.92
C ALA A 64 -16.71 11.81 -15.65
N LEU A 65 -17.43 10.79 -15.13
CA LEU A 65 -18.17 10.95 -13.88
C LEU A 65 -17.22 10.96 -12.67
N VAL A 66 -16.10 10.23 -12.74
CA VAL A 66 -15.05 10.26 -11.72
C VAL A 66 -14.40 11.64 -11.62
N ALA A 67 -14.06 12.24 -12.77
CA ALA A 67 -13.48 13.58 -12.85
C ALA A 67 -14.42 14.65 -12.27
N LEU A 68 -15.72 14.59 -12.58
CA LEU A 68 -16.71 15.52 -12.03
C LEU A 68 -16.92 15.38 -10.52
N ALA A 69 -16.76 14.18 -9.97
CA ALA A 69 -16.87 13.93 -8.53
C ALA A 69 -15.59 14.31 -7.76
N THR A 70 -14.45 14.36 -8.45
CA THR A 70 -13.16 14.69 -7.87
C THR A 70 -12.93 16.19 -8.00
N ARG A 71 -13.00 16.92 -6.88
CA ARG A 71 -12.56 18.33 -6.89
C ARG A 71 -11.07 18.38 -7.25
N PRO A 72 -10.61 19.40 -8.00
CA PRO A 72 -9.19 19.69 -8.08
C PRO A 72 -8.67 19.84 -6.65
N VAL A 73 -7.77 18.94 -6.26
CA VAL A 73 -6.93 19.18 -5.10
C VAL A 73 -6.08 20.37 -5.52
N ALA A 74 -6.31 21.54 -4.91
CA ALA A 74 -5.42 22.68 -5.10
C ALA A 74 -4.00 22.17 -4.87
N ASP A 75 -3.09 22.45 -5.81
CA ASP A 75 -1.68 22.03 -5.80
C ASP A 75 -1.20 21.95 -4.37
N THR A 76 -1.25 20.75 -3.80
CA THR A 76 -0.69 20.55 -2.48
C THR A 76 0.79 20.65 -2.76
N PRO A 77 1.50 21.66 -2.21
CA PRO A 77 2.92 21.80 -2.47
C PRO A 77 3.53 20.43 -2.25
N LEU A 78 4.33 19.95 -3.21
CA LEU A 78 5.14 18.74 -3.05
C LEU A 78 5.64 18.77 -1.62
N VAL A 79 5.17 17.84 -0.77
CA VAL A 79 5.55 17.81 0.64
C VAL A 79 7.06 17.95 0.63
N GLN A 80 7.54 19.11 1.07
CA GLN A 80 8.95 19.32 1.29
C GLN A 80 9.29 18.18 2.24
N THR A 81 10.25 17.34 1.84
CA THR A 81 10.93 16.48 2.80
C THR A 81 11.13 17.35 4.03
N PRO A 82 10.58 16.97 5.19
CA PRO A 82 10.71 17.78 6.39
C PRO A 82 12.17 18.19 6.50
N ASP A 83 12.41 19.44 6.91
CA ASP A 83 13.73 19.88 7.35
C ASP A 83 14.39 18.71 8.06
N ALA A 84 15.60 18.39 7.60
CA ALA A 84 16.37 17.23 8.00
C ALA A 84 16.04 16.85 9.44
N ILE A 85 15.40 15.68 9.65
CA ILE A 85 15.56 15.01 10.93
C ILE A 85 17.07 14.77 10.99
N ASP A 86 17.75 15.67 11.72
CA ASP A 86 19.19 15.71 11.86
C ASP A 86 19.64 14.29 12.20
N GLU A 87 20.48 13.75 11.32
CA GLU A 87 20.88 12.36 11.37
C GLU A 87 21.60 12.13 12.69
N GLU A 88 21.05 11.32 13.59
CA GLU A 88 21.80 10.34 14.42
C GLU A 88 21.07 9.83 15.67
N GLU A 89 19.96 10.42 16.12
CA GLU A 89 19.36 10.00 17.41
C GLU A 89 17.98 9.34 17.25
N TRP A 90 18.00 8.03 17.02
CA TRP A 90 16.91 7.14 17.41
C TRP A 90 17.11 6.76 18.87
N THR A 91 16.22 7.19 19.76
CA THR A 91 16.23 6.68 21.12
C THR A 91 15.38 5.42 21.17
N MET A 92 16.03 4.29 21.42
CA MET A 92 15.34 3.10 21.89
C MET A 92 15.01 3.34 23.37
N GLN A 93 13.77 3.73 23.67
CA GLN A 93 13.32 3.79 25.05
C GLN A 93 12.93 2.38 25.48
N LEU A 94 13.71 1.82 26.41
CA LEU A 94 13.39 0.59 27.12
C LEU A 94 12.53 0.99 28.33
N SER A 95 11.23 0.73 28.29
CA SER A 95 10.42 0.84 29.51
C SER A 95 10.86 -0.26 30.50
N PRO A 96 10.89 0.00 31.81
CA PRO A 96 11.09 -1.03 32.84
C PRO A 96 10.12 -2.22 32.70
N ASP A 97 8.95 -2.00 32.10
CA ASP A 97 7.91 -3.01 31.88
C ASP A 97 8.04 -3.77 30.54
N GLY A 98 9.11 -3.52 29.76
CA GLY A 98 9.47 -4.30 28.56
C GLY A 98 9.06 -3.79 27.16
N PRO A 99 8.10 -2.85 26.94
CA PRO A 99 7.90 -2.35 25.58
C PRO A 99 9.07 -1.43 25.18
N SER A 100 9.60 -1.70 23.99
CA SER A 100 10.64 -0.88 23.34
C SER A 100 10.00 -0.14 22.16
N TRP A 101 10.02 1.19 22.18
CA TRP A 101 9.61 1.98 21.01
C TRP A 101 10.78 2.78 20.45
N PHE A 102 10.76 2.93 19.13
CA PHE A 102 11.73 3.72 18.37
C PHE A 102 11.01 4.99 17.94
N GLN A 103 11.39 6.11 18.55
CA GLN A 103 10.89 7.41 18.11
C GLN A 103 12.04 8.21 17.49
N PRO A 104 11.84 8.80 16.30
CA PRO A 104 12.79 9.78 15.79
C PRO A 104 12.72 11.03 16.68
N LEU A 105 13.83 11.46 17.25
CA LEU A 105 13.91 12.71 18.00
C LEU A 105 14.63 13.78 17.19
N GLY A 106 14.03 14.97 17.14
CA GLY A 106 14.75 16.18 16.72
C GLY A 106 15.64 16.68 17.86
N ARG A 107 16.81 17.24 17.53
CA ARG A 107 17.82 17.75 18.48
C ARG A 107 17.26 18.71 19.57
N ARG A 108 16.16 19.41 19.28
CA ARG A 108 15.47 20.31 20.22
C ARG A 108 14.62 19.60 21.29
N GLN A 109 14.14 18.38 21.02
CA GLN A 109 13.34 17.58 21.98
C GLN A 109 14.22 16.92 23.05
N VAL A 110 15.49 16.64 22.73
CA VAL A 110 16.49 16.12 23.68
C VAL A 110 16.76 17.10 24.82
N VAL A 111 16.68 18.41 24.55
CA VAL A 111 16.92 19.47 25.55
C VAL A 111 15.72 19.63 26.50
N GLY A 112 14.50 19.30 26.07
CA GLY A 112 13.29 19.44 26.88
C GLY A 112 12.95 18.25 27.78
N ALA A 113 13.42 17.04 27.45
CA ALA A 113 13.08 15.81 28.16
C ALA A 113 13.92 15.52 29.43
N GLY A 114 14.86 16.41 29.77
CA GLY A 114 15.76 16.20 30.90
C GLY A 114 16.80 15.13 30.60
N ALA A 115 18.07 15.55 30.48
CA ALA A 115 19.23 14.69 30.23
C ALA A 115 19.54 13.68 31.36
N ALA A 116 18.60 13.40 32.27
CA ALA A 116 18.85 12.71 33.54
C ALA A 116 18.77 11.17 33.47
N SER A 117 18.49 10.54 32.33
CA SER A 117 18.42 9.06 32.28
C SER A 117 18.95 8.40 31.00
N LEU A 118 19.63 9.13 30.11
CA LEU A 118 20.32 8.51 28.99
C LEU A 118 21.68 7.97 29.46
N MET A 119 21.71 6.72 29.92
CA MET A 119 22.96 5.97 29.97
C MET A 119 23.45 5.76 28.54
N ARG A 120 24.31 6.66 28.05
CA ARG A 120 25.12 6.41 26.86
C ARG A 120 26.11 5.30 27.22
N LEU A 121 25.76 4.06 26.91
CA LEU A 121 26.71 2.95 26.87
C LEU A 121 27.73 3.26 25.77
N GLY A 122 28.80 3.95 26.14
CA GLY A 122 29.96 4.20 25.31
C GLY A 122 30.73 2.89 25.13
N MET A 123 30.21 2.01 24.28
CA MET A 123 31.03 0.94 23.70
C MET A 123 32.08 1.64 22.84
N GLY A 124 33.37 1.51 23.19
CA GLY A 124 34.47 2.00 22.35
C GLY A 124 34.24 1.61 20.89
N GLY A 125 34.54 2.52 19.97
CA GLY A 125 34.29 2.30 18.54
C GLY A 125 34.92 0.96 18.09
N PRO A 126 34.17 0.07 17.43
CA PRO A 126 34.73 -1.20 16.99
C PRO A 126 35.92 -0.95 16.06
N GLY A 127 37.02 -1.68 16.26
CA GLY A 127 38.17 -1.64 15.37
C GLY A 127 37.86 -2.22 13.97
N PRO A 128 38.83 -2.15 13.03
CA PRO A 128 38.67 -2.74 11.70
C PRO A 128 38.29 -4.23 11.79
N VAL A 129 37.35 -4.65 10.94
CA VAL A 129 36.83 -6.02 10.92
C VAL A 129 37.63 -6.84 9.90
N ALA A 130 38.07 -8.04 10.27
CA ALA A 130 38.73 -8.94 9.32
C ALA A 130 37.81 -9.25 8.12
N PRO A 131 38.31 -9.27 6.86
CA PRO A 131 37.47 -9.46 5.67
C PRO A 131 36.54 -10.69 5.73
N ALA A 132 37.05 -11.82 6.23
CA ALA A 132 36.26 -13.04 6.40
C ALA A 132 35.09 -12.88 7.40
N ALA A 133 35.27 -12.09 8.46
CA ALA A 133 34.19 -11.78 9.40
C ALA A 133 33.16 -10.83 8.78
N GLY A 134 33.60 -9.89 7.93
CA GLY A 134 32.71 -9.02 7.15
C GLY A 134 31.79 -9.81 6.19
N ALA A 135 32.37 -10.73 5.43
CA ALA A 135 31.63 -11.61 4.52
C ALA A 135 30.65 -12.53 5.27
N GLY A 136 31.07 -13.12 6.40
CA GLY A 136 30.18 -13.94 7.23
C GLY A 136 28.99 -13.16 7.81
N MET A 137 29.21 -11.92 8.25
CA MET A 137 28.13 -11.04 8.72
C MET A 137 27.15 -10.66 7.61
N LEU A 138 27.63 -10.44 6.40
CA LEU A 138 26.79 -10.16 5.23
C LEU A 138 25.86 -11.35 4.91
N GLU A 139 26.41 -12.57 4.89
CA GLU A 139 25.63 -13.79 4.63
C GLU A 139 24.58 -14.05 5.72
N ALA A 140 24.98 -13.92 6.99
CA ALA A 140 24.06 -14.05 8.12
C ALA A 140 22.93 -13.02 8.06
N SER A 141 23.26 -11.76 7.75
CA SER A 141 22.27 -10.69 7.61
C SER A 141 21.34 -10.92 6.42
N ARG A 142 21.83 -11.45 5.30
CA ARG A 142 20.99 -11.81 4.14
C ARG A 142 19.98 -12.91 4.49
N SER A 143 20.44 -13.91 5.24
CA SER A 143 19.58 -14.97 5.76
C SER A 143 18.52 -14.41 6.72
N LEU A 144 18.91 -13.57 7.67
CA LEU A 144 17.98 -12.90 8.59
C LEU A 144 16.95 -12.05 7.84
N PHE A 145 17.34 -11.31 6.81
CA PHE A 145 16.42 -10.50 6.00
C PHE A 145 15.33 -11.36 5.37
N THR A 146 15.71 -12.51 4.82
CA THR A 146 14.77 -13.47 4.22
C THR A 146 13.76 -13.97 5.27
N HIS A 147 14.22 -14.27 6.48
CA HIS A 147 13.35 -14.68 7.59
C HIS A 147 12.42 -13.55 8.03
N TYR A 148 12.91 -12.31 8.18
CA TYR A 148 12.08 -11.16 8.53
C TYR A 148 10.98 -10.89 7.50
N ARG A 149 11.28 -11.06 6.21
CA ARG A 149 10.28 -10.88 5.16
C ARG A 149 9.19 -11.95 5.18
N ARG A 150 9.56 -13.21 5.47
CA ARG A 150 8.58 -14.30 5.68
C ARG A 150 7.71 -14.02 6.91
N LEU A 151 8.33 -13.68 8.04
CA LEU A 151 7.61 -13.37 9.29
C LEU A 151 6.65 -12.18 9.12
N GLY A 152 7.04 -11.13 8.38
CA GLY A 152 6.16 -9.99 8.19
C GLY A 152 4.90 -10.27 7.38
N GLN A 153 4.76 -11.46 6.79
CA GLN A 153 3.47 -11.92 6.28
C GLN A 153 2.51 -12.39 7.35
N SER A 154 2.97 -12.81 8.53
CA SER A 154 2.14 -13.44 9.55
C SER A 154 2.12 -12.72 10.90
N VAL A 155 2.93 -11.68 11.09
CA VAL A 155 2.97 -10.91 12.35
C VAL A 155 2.71 -9.41 12.15
N GLU A 156 2.31 -8.74 13.22
CA GLU A 156 2.19 -7.29 13.29
C GLU A 156 3.55 -6.60 13.08
N PRO A 157 3.62 -5.46 12.34
CA PRO A 157 4.88 -4.77 12.06
C PRO A 157 5.71 -4.40 13.30
N GLY A 158 5.05 -4.05 14.41
CA GLY A 158 5.70 -3.61 15.65
C GLY A 158 6.70 -4.62 16.22
N TYR A 159 6.48 -5.92 16.02
CA TYR A 159 7.41 -6.96 16.48
C TYR A 159 8.68 -7.07 15.64
N LEU A 160 8.67 -6.58 14.40
CA LEU A 160 9.79 -6.71 13.47
C LEU A 160 10.60 -5.43 13.32
N LEU A 161 9.95 -4.27 13.44
CA LEU A 161 10.54 -2.96 13.23
C LEU A 161 11.83 -2.74 14.06
N PRO A 162 11.88 -3.03 15.38
CA PRO A 162 13.11 -2.92 16.16
C PRO A 162 14.31 -3.64 15.56
N GLY A 163 14.14 -4.93 15.22
CA GLY A 163 15.21 -5.76 14.70
C GLY A 163 15.67 -5.31 13.31
N LEU A 164 14.73 -4.94 12.44
CA LEU A 164 15.03 -4.46 11.09
C LEU A 164 15.77 -3.11 11.11
N ILE A 165 15.36 -2.18 11.98
CA ILE A 165 16.01 -0.88 12.17
C ILE A 165 17.43 -1.08 12.69
N ALA A 166 17.60 -1.91 13.74
CA ALA A 166 18.91 -2.23 14.29
C ALA A 166 19.85 -2.84 13.24
N GLN A 167 19.37 -3.81 12.45
CA GLN A 167 20.14 -4.42 11.36
C GLN A 167 20.54 -3.39 10.29
N THR A 168 19.65 -2.46 9.93
CA THR A 168 19.98 -1.38 8.98
C THR A 168 21.18 -0.55 9.48
N HIS A 169 21.16 -0.16 10.76
CA HIS A 169 22.24 0.62 11.36
C HIS A 169 23.53 -0.19 11.51
N THR A 170 23.45 -1.46 11.89
CA THR A 170 24.60 -2.35 11.99
C THR A 170 25.31 -2.50 10.65
N LEU A 171 24.57 -2.78 9.57
CA LEU A 171 25.14 -2.91 8.23
C LEU A 171 25.82 -1.60 7.77
N ARG A 172 25.19 -0.44 8.02
CA ARG A 172 25.78 0.87 7.74
C ARG A 172 27.10 1.08 8.51
N LYS A 173 27.11 0.80 9.82
CA LYS A 173 28.32 0.95 10.67
C LYS A 173 29.45 0.01 10.24
N LEU A 174 29.11 -1.24 9.93
CA LEU A 174 30.09 -2.23 9.45
C LEU A 174 30.72 -1.82 8.11
N SER A 175 29.95 -1.19 7.22
CA SER A 175 30.43 -0.77 5.91
C SER A 175 31.64 0.19 5.94
N VAL A 176 31.87 0.88 7.06
CA VAL A 176 33.02 1.80 7.24
C VAL A 176 34.32 1.05 7.59
N HIS A 177 34.22 -0.21 8.02
CA HIS A 177 35.33 -0.99 8.60
C HIS A 177 35.78 -2.18 7.74
N VAL A 178 35.36 -2.22 6.47
CA VAL A 178 35.61 -3.32 5.52
C VAL A 178 36.16 -2.79 4.19
N ASP A 179 36.59 -3.69 3.30
CA ASP A 179 37.03 -3.35 1.94
C ASP A 179 35.88 -2.83 1.05
N ASP A 180 36.21 -2.19 -0.07
CA ASP A 180 35.25 -1.56 -0.97
C ASP A 180 34.23 -2.52 -1.59
N GLY A 181 34.61 -3.78 -1.83
CA GLY A 181 33.70 -4.80 -2.34
C GLY A 181 32.62 -5.12 -1.31
N THR A 182 33.05 -5.54 -0.13
CA THR A 182 32.16 -5.85 1.01
C THR A 182 31.34 -4.63 1.43
N ARG A 183 31.91 -3.43 1.39
CA ARG A 183 31.23 -2.16 1.68
C ARG A 183 30.01 -1.96 0.78
N ARG A 184 30.14 -2.16 -0.53
CA ARG A 184 29.03 -2.02 -1.48
C ARG A 184 27.91 -3.02 -1.18
N ASP A 185 28.24 -4.27 -0.90
CA ASP A 185 27.25 -5.30 -0.60
C ASP A 185 26.51 -5.08 0.72
N LEU A 186 27.22 -4.63 1.76
CA LEU A 186 26.62 -4.26 3.04
C LEU A 186 25.65 -3.08 2.90
N LEU A 187 26.03 -2.05 2.12
CA LEU A 187 25.17 -0.89 1.85
C LEU A 187 23.96 -1.27 0.99
N ALA A 188 24.15 -2.13 -0.02
CA ALA A 188 23.06 -2.66 -0.82
C ALA A 188 22.07 -3.46 0.05
N LEU A 189 22.55 -4.33 0.94
CA LEU A 189 21.68 -5.06 1.87
C LEU A 189 21.01 -4.11 2.89
N GLY A 190 21.75 -3.14 3.44
CA GLY A 190 21.21 -2.12 4.32
C GLY A 190 20.07 -1.33 3.66
N SER A 191 20.20 -1.00 2.38
CA SER A 191 19.13 -0.36 1.61
C SER A 191 17.86 -1.21 1.54
N ARG A 192 17.99 -2.54 1.42
CA ARG A 192 16.86 -3.49 1.39
C ARG A 192 16.18 -3.59 2.74
N TYR A 193 16.93 -3.57 3.84
CA TYR A 193 16.36 -3.46 5.17
C TYR A 193 15.57 -2.17 5.34
N ALA A 194 16.16 -1.02 5.03
CA ALA A 194 15.50 0.29 5.11
C ALA A 194 14.23 0.35 4.24
N GLU A 195 14.28 -0.21 3.03
CA GLU A 195 13.14 -0.29 2.11
C GLU A 195 11.96 -1.06 2.72
N TYR A 196 12.28 -2.19 3.36
CA TYR A 196 11.28 -3.03 4.00
C TYR A 196 10.72 -2.41 5.28
N VAL A 197 11.57 -1.73 6.07
CA VAL A 197 11.11 -0.91 7.21
C VAL A 197 10.12 0.14 6.73
N GLY A 198 10.43 0.86 5.63
CA GLY A 198 9.51 1.84 5.06
C GLY A 198 8.18 1.22 4.60
N TRP A 199 8.17 -0.02 4.14
CA TRP A 199 6.91 -0.75 3.87
C TRP A 199 6.14 -1.08 5.13
N LEU A 200 6.81 -1.57 6.17
CA LEU A 200 6.17 -1.88 7.46
C LEU A 200 5.62 -0.63 8.17
N MET A 201 6.27 0.53 8.06
CA MET A 201 5.73 1.79 8.57
C MET A 201 4.45 2.23 7.83
N GLN A 202 4.36 1.97 6.53
CA GLN A 202 3.11 2.18 5.80
C GLN A 202 2.02 1.22 6.30
N GLU A 203 2.38 -0.03 6.64
CA GLU A 203 1.45 -0.99 7.21
C GLU A 203 0.95 -0.61 8.61
N THR A 204 1.69 0.20 9.38
CA THR A 204 1.19 0.77 10.64
C THR A 204 0.35 2.04 10.44
N GLY A 205 0.38 2.62 9.24
CA GLY A 205 -0.31 3.86 8.88
C GLY A 205 0.53 5.12 9.04
N ASP A 206 1.83 5.00 9.33
CA ASP A 206 2.76 6.13 9.40
C ASP A 206 3.38 6.40 8.02
N GLU A 207 2.65 7.15 7.20
CA GLU A 207 3.08 7.52 5.84
C GLU A 207 4.35 8.39 5.84
N HIS A 208 4.52 9.22 6.86
CA HIS A 208 5.68 10.10 6.99
C HIS A 208 6.95 9.27 7.23
N ALA A 209 6.93 8.37 8.21
CA ALA A 209 8.05 7.47 8.46
C ALA A 209 8.29 6.51 7.29
N ALA A 210 7.23 6.06 6.60
CA ALA A 210 7.37 5.24 5.40
C ALA A 210 8.20 5.95 4.31
N LEU A 211 7.92 7.24 4.06
CA LEU A 211 8.68 8.06 3.10
C LEU A 211 10.11 8.33 3.57
N TRP A 212 10.30 8.62 4.86
CA TRP A 212 11.62 8.84 5.43
C TRP A 212 12.52 7.60 5.28
N TRP A 213 12.01 6.41 5.61
CA TRP A 213 12.75 5.16 5.46
C TRP A 213 12.99 4.79 4.00
N THR A 214 12.08 5.17 3.11
CA THR A 214 12.28 5.03 1.67
C THR A 214 13.46 5.90 1.21
N GLN A 215 13.55 7.16 1.66
CA GLN A 215 14.69 8.02 1.35
C GLN A 215 15.99 7.46 1.94
N ARG A 216 15.96 6.97 3.18
CA ARG A 216 17.11 6.32 3.81
C ARG A 216 17.62 5.13 3.00
N ALA A 217 16.72 4.34 2.41
CA ALA A 217 17.08 3.25 1.52
C ALA A 217 17.82 3.77 0.28
N VAL A 218 17.32 4.86 -0.35
CA VAL A 218 17.98 5.51 -1.49
C VAL A 218 19.39 5.98 -1.12
N ASP A 219 19.56 6.63 0.02
CA ASP A 219 20.86 7.16 0.46
C ASP A 219 21.87 6.03 0.65
N LEU A 220 21.45 4.92 1.28
CA LEU A 220 22.29 3.73 1.47
C LEU A 220 22.67 3.09 0.13
N ALA A 221 21.73 2.96 -0.80
CA ALA A 221 21.98 2.39 -2.13
C ALA A 221 22.96 3.26 -2.93
N ALA A 222 22.74 4.58 -2.94
CA ALA A 222 23.60 5.54 -3.62
C ALA A 222 25.03 5.53 -3.04
N ALA A 223 25.17 5.45 -1.72
CA ALA A 223 26.48 5.32 -1.06
C ALA A 223 27.21 4.01 -1.44
N GLY A 224 26.48 2.97 -1.81
CA GLY A 224 26.99 1.71 -2.36
C GLY A 224 27.16 1.70 -3.89
N GLY A 225 26.85 2.80 -4.58
CA GLY A 225 26.95 2.94 -6.03
C GLY A 225 25.70 2.53 -6.83
N ASP A 226 24.59 2.17 -6.18
CA ASP A 226 23.30 1.89 -6.83
C ASP A 226 22.39 3.12 -6.75
N HIS A 227 22.34 3.89 -7.84
CA HIS A 227 21.46 5.06 -7.96
C HIS A 227 20.05 4.72 -8.47
N ALA A 228 19.80 3.49 -8.92
CA ALA A 228 18.52 3.11 -9.50
C ALA A 228 17.39 3.12 -8.47
N LEU A 229 17.71 2.95 -7.19
CA LEU A 229 16.72 2.95 -6.11
C LEU A 229 15.98 4.30 -5.96
N GLY A 230 16.56 5.40 -6.46
CA GLY A 230 15.84 6.68 -6.56
C GLY A 230 14.58 6.60 -7.43
N GLY A 231 14.61 5.79 -8.50
CA GLY A 231 13.42 5.50 -9.31
C GLY A 231 12.37 4.70 -8.53
N TYR A 232 12.79 3.77 -7.66
CA TYR A 232 11.86 3.03 -6.81
C TYR A 232 11.22 3.91 -5.72
N ALA A 233 11.92 4.92 -5.21
CA ALA A 233 11.32 5.87 -4.27
C ALA A 233 10.11 6.61 -4.88
N LEU A 234 10.13 6.91 -6.18
CA LEU A 234 8.97 7.43 -6.90
C LEU A 234 7.80 6.42 -6.93
N VAL A 235 8.08 5.13 -7.14
CA VAL A 235 7.08 4.05 -7.06
C VAL A 235 6.45 3.97 -5.66
N ARG A 236 7.26 4.11 -4.61
CA ARG A 236 6.78 4.14 -3.22
C ARG A 236 5.91 5.36 -2.92
N ARG A 237 6.31 6.54 -3.40
CA ARG A 237 5.48 7.75 -3.30
C ARG A 237 4.17 7.59 -4.05
N ALA A 238 4.18 7.04 -5.26
CA ALA A 238 2.98 6.75 -6.04
C ALA A 238 2.03 5.80 -5.30
N LEU A 239 2.56 4.83 -4.55
CA LEU A 239 1.74 3.94 -3.72
C LEU A 239 1.06 4.68 -2.55
N ILE A 240 1.71 5.68 -1.96
CA ILE A 240 1.10 6.47 -0.87
C ILE A 240 -0.02 7.36 -1.43
N THR A 241 0.24 8.05 -2.55
CA THR A 241 -0.77 8.88 -3.23
C THR A 241 -1.96 8.03 -3.70
N LEU A 242 -1.73 6.77 -4.08
CA LEU A 242 -2.79 5.82 -4.42
C LEU A 242 -3.76 5.61 -3.24
N TYR A 243 -3.26 5.41 -2.01
CA TYR A 243 -4.12 5.24 -0.83
C TYR A 243 -4.81 6.54 -0.40
N GLN A 244 -4.31 7.68 -0.84
CA GLN A 244 -4.95 8.98 -0.68
C GLN A 244 -6.04 9.23 -1.74
N ASP A 245 -6.26 8.28 -2.67
CA ASP A 245 -7.12 8.39 -3.84
C ASP A 245 -6.72 9.56 -4.77
N ASP A 246 -5.44 9.94 -4.82
CA ASP A 246 -4.91 10.96 -5.73
C ASP A 246 -4.41 10.29 -7.02
N ALA A 247 -5.33 10.16 -7.99
CA ALA A 247 -5.04 9.53 -9.28
C ALA A 247 -3.95 10.29 -10.06
N ALA A 248 -4.04 11.62 -10.11
CA ALA A 248 -3.15 12.46 -10.92
C ALA A 248 -1.70 12.37 -10.44
N GLN A 249 -1.45 12.51 -9.13
CA GLN A 249 -0.10 12.37 -8.59
C GLN A 249 0.42 10.94 -8.70
N THR A 250 -0.45 9.94 -8.52
CA THR A 250 -0.08 8.53 -8.68
C THR A 250 0.44 8.26 -10.09
N ILE A 251 -0.27 8.72 -11.11
CA ILE A 251 0.12 8.59 -12.53
C ILE A 251 1.44 9.33 -12.80
N ALA A 252 1.52 10.61 -12.40
CA ALA A 252 2.69 11.45 -12.68
C ALA A 252 3.98 10.89 -12.04
N LEU A 253 3.92 10.42 -10.79
CA LEU A 253 5.05 9.80 -10.11
C LEU A 253 5.44 8.47 -10.76
N ALA A 254 4.46 7.65 -11.13
CA ALA A 254 4.70 6.37 -11.77
C ALA A 254 5.34 6.53 -13.17
N GLN A 255 4.91 7.51 -13.96
CA GLN A 255 5.49 7.77 -15.28
C GLN A 255 6.94 8.25 -15.19
N ARG A 256 7.27 9.09 -14.20
CA ARG A 256 8.66 9.51 -13.93
C ARG A 256 9.59 8.34 -13.58
N ALA A 257 9.05 7.27 -12.99
CA ALA A 257 9.79 6.08 -12.61
C ALA A 257 9.94 5.04 -13.75
N GLN A 258 9.58 5.40 -14.99
CA GLN A 258 9.65 4.50 -16.15
C GLN A 258 10.76 4.82 -17.15
N SER A 259 11.68 5.75 -16.82
CA SER A 259 12.88 6.06 -17.61
C SER A 259 13.62 4.79 -18.06
N ASP A 260 14.09 4.75 -19.31
CA ASP A 260 14.83 3.62 -19.88
C ASP A 260 16.17 3.34 -19.18
N THR A 261 16.70 4.31 -18.44
CA THR A 261 17.90 4.14 -17.60
C THR A 261 17.65 3.34 -16.33
N LEU A 262 16.39 3.10 -15.95
CA LEU A 262 16.03 2.35 -14.75
C LEU A 262 15.92 0.84 -15.04
N PRO A 263 16.26 -0.02 -14.06
CA PRO A 263 16.10 -1.46 -14.18
C PRO A 263 14.66 -1.87 -14.54
N PRO A 264 14.47 -2.92 -15.38
CA PRO A 264 13.15 -3.38 -15.81
C PRO A 264 12.16 -3.62 -14.67
N ARG A 265 12.65 -4.15 -13.54
CA ARG A 265 11.82 -4.38 -12.37
C ARG A 265 11.22 -3.10 -11.78
N ILE A 266 12.00 -2.02 -11.66
CA ILE A 266 11.50 -0.73 -11.15
C ILE A 266 10.47 -0.16 -12.11
N ARG A 267 10.76 -0.19 -13.40
CA ARG A 267 9.85 0.25 -14.46
C ARG A 267 8.54 -0.55 -14.47
N GLY A 268 8.61 -1.86 -14.26
CA GLY A 268 7.43 -2.73 -14.18
C GLY A 268 6.56 -2.46 -12.97
N LEU A 269 7.17 -2.26 -11.79
CA LEU A 269 6.44 -1.84 -10.57
C LEU A 269 5.85 -0.44 -10.74
N ALA A 270 6.53 0.46 -11.45
CA ALA A 270 6.01 1.78 -11.79
C ALA A 270 4.81 1.67 -12.73
N ALA A 271 4.87 0.84 -13.78
CA ALA A 271 3.75 0.59 -14.67
C ALA A 271 2.53 0.01 -13.93
N GLN A 272 2.72 -0.84 -12.91
CA GLN A 272 1.62 -1.27 -12.04
C GLN A 272 0.97 -0.10 -11.28
N ARG A 273 1.76 0.84 -10.76
CA ARG A 273 1.21 2.03 -10.07
C ARG A 273 0.52 2.98 -11.05
N GLU A 274 1.06 3.14 -12.25
CA GLU A 274 0.41 3.88 -13.32
C GLU A 274 -0.95 3.27 -13.66
N ALA A 275 -1.02 1.95 -13.83
CA ALA A 275 -2.27 1.25 -14.08
C ALA A 275 -3.32 1.49 -12.99
N GLN A 276 -2.92 1.42 -11.72
CA GLN A 276 -3.83 1.71 -10.61
C GLN A 276 -4.24 3.18 -10.55
N GLY A 277 -3.34 4.10 -10.88
CA GLY A 277 -3.67 5.53 -11.01
C GLY A 277 -4.74 5.78 -12.08
N HIS A 278 -4.58 5.17 -13.26
CA HIS A 278 -5.60 5.22 -14.33
C HIS A 278 -6.92 4.56 -13.90
N ALA A 279 -6.86 3.44 -13.16
CA ALA A 279 -8.04 2.82 -12.59
C ALA A 279 -8.78 3.75 -11.60
N LEU A 280 -8.05 4.46 -10.74
CA LEU A 280 -8.65 5.46 -9.84
C LEU A 280 -9.32 6.60 -10.60
N ALA A 281 -8.79 6.98 -11.77
CA ALA A 281 -9.33 8.01 -12.64
C ALA A 281 -10.51 7.54 -13.50
N GLY A 282 -10.79 6.22 -13.56
CA GLY A 282 -11.80 5.64 -14.44
C GLY A 282 -11.33 5.40 -15.89
N ASP A 283 -10.05 5.65 -16.21
CA ASP A 283 -9.49 5.41 -17.54
C ASP A 283 -9.10 3.93 -17.69
N ARG A 284 -10.06 3.14 -18.15
CA ARG A 284 -9.89 1.70 -18.34
C ARG A 284 -8.81 1.37 -19.38
N ASP A 285 -8.78 2.09 -20.49
CA ASP A 285 -7.89 1.77 -21.60
C ASP A 285 -6.43 2.06 -21.24
N ALA A 286 -6.16 3.20 -20.61
CA ALA A 286 -4.82 3.50 -20.12
C ALA A 286 -4.40 2.55 -18.99
N CYS A 287 -5.34 2.14 -18.13
CA CYS A 287 -5.10 1.12 -17.12
C CYS A 287 -4.63 -0.20 -17.73
N LEU A 288 -5.36 -0.73 -18.71
CA LEU A 288 -5.03 -2.00 -19.38
C LEU A 288 -3.69 -1.92 -20.12
N ARG A 289 -3.44 -0.84 -20.86
CA ARG A 289 -2.14 -0.64 -21.53
C ARG A 289 -0.98 -0.60 -20.54
N ALA A 290 -1.16 0.00 -19.36
CA ALA A 290 -0.13 0.03 -18.32
C ALA A 290 0.07 -1.35 -17.66
N LEU A 291 -0.99 -2.14 -17.49
CA LEU A 291 -0.87 -3.54 -17.03
C LEU A 291 -0.12 -4.41 -18.04
N ASP A 292 -0.36 -4.23 -19.34
CA ASP A 292 0.37 -4.97 -20.39
C ASP A 292 1.87 -4.62 -20.36
N ARG A 293 2.21 -3.33 -20.24
CA ARG A 293 3.61 -2.91 -20.04
C ARG A 293 4.22 -3.54 -18.79
N ALA A 294 3.50 -3.53 -17.67
CA ALA A 294 3.95 -4.15 -16.44
C ALA A 294 4.21 -5.65 -16.61
N ARG A 295 3.35 -6.36 -17.36
CA ARG A 295 3.50 -7.79 -17.64
C ARG A 295 4.77 -8.07 -18.42
N THR A 296 5.07 -7.28 -19.46
CA THR A 296 6.32 -7.40 -20.23
C THR A 296 7.57 -7.15 -19.36
N LEU A 297 7.53 -6.15 -18.48
CA LEU A 297 8.68 -5.74 -17.68
C LEU A 297 8.96 -6.63 -16.46
N LEU A 298 7.93 -7.31 -15.94
CA LEU A 298 8.02 -8.14 -14.73
C LEU A 298 8.15 -9.64 -15.02
N VAL A 299 8.34 -10.05 -16.28
CA VAL A 299 8.70 -11.43 -16.62
C VAL A 299 9.99 -11.79 -15.91
N ARG A 300 9.93 -12.76 -14.99
CA ARG A 300 11.11 -13.27 -14.30
C ARG A 300 11.97 -14.04 -15.30
N LYS A 301 13.27 -13.76 -15.31
CA LYS A 301 14.26 -14.59 -16.03
C LYS A 301 14.75 -15.68 -15.09
N ASP A 302 15.03 -16.86 -15.63
CA ASP A 302 15.68 -17.94 -14.88
C ASP A 302 17.05 -17.45 -14.38
N GLY A 303 17.34 -17.64 -13.08
CA GLY A 303 18.61 -17.24 -12.44
C GLY A 303 18.56 -16.08 -11.44
N ASP A 304 17.46 -15.32 -11.36
CA ASP A 304 17.29 -14.16 -10.43
C ASP A 304 17.07 -14.54 -8.94
N ALA A 305 17.45 -15.74 -8.50
CA ALA A 305 17.04 -16.30 -7.20
C ALA A 305 17.87 -15.83 -5.99
N GLU A 306 19.13 -15.43 -6.18
CA GLU A 306 20.08 -15.23 -5.06
C GLU A 306 20.06 -13.83 -4.42
N THR A 307 19.45 -12.84 -5.08
CA THR A 307 19.40 -11.45 -4.58
C THR A 307 18.02 -11.08 -4.06
N PRO A 308 17.90 -10.46 -2.85
CA PRO A 308 16.62 -10.00 -2.35
C PRO A 308 15.95 -9.03 -3.31
N VAL A 309 14.77 -9.45 -3.75
CA VAL A 309 14.00 -8.79 -4.81
C VAL A 309 13.20 -7.61 -4.22
N ILE A 310 13.24 -6.45 -4.89
CA ILE A 310 12.45 -5.26 -4.52
C ILE A 310 10.95 -5.54 -4.68
N GLY A 311 10.13 -5.06 -3.75
CA GLY A 311 8.67 -5.17 -3.84
C GLY A 311 8.12 -6.54 -3.42
N SER A 312 6.97 -6.93 -3.95
CA SER A 312 6.28 -8.15 -3.51
C SER A 312 7.06 -9.42 -3.86
N MET A 313 7.17 -10.33 -2.89
CA MET A 313 7.79 -11.66 -3.04
C MET A 313 6.80 -12.81 -2.91
N HIS A 314 5.58 -12.54 -2.41
CA HIS A 314 4.57 -13.56 -2.09
C HIS A 314 3.39 -13.56 -3.08
N LEU A 315 3.58 -12.94 -4.25
CA LEU A 315 2.62 -12.95 -5.34
C LEU A 315 3.24 -13.66 -6.54
N PRO A 316 2.78 -14.89 -6.89
CA PRO A 316 3.23 -15.59 -8.08
C PRO A 316 2.99 -14.80 -9.37
N ASP A 317 1.78 -14.26 -9.55
CA ASP A 317 1.48 -13.27 -10.59
C ASP A 317 1.06 -11.94 -9.95
N SER A 318 2.06 -11.07 -9.72
CA SER A 318 1.80 -9.74 -9.18
C SER A 318 0.99 -8.86 -10.12
N VAL A 319 1.06 -9.07 -11.44
CA VAL A 319 0.34 -8.24 -12.41
C VAL A 319 -1.13 -8.64 -12.45
N GLY A 320 -1.45 -9.93 -12.50
CA GLY A 320 -2.82 -10.42 -12.39
C GLY A 320 -3.51 -9.98 -11.10
N MET A 321 -2.79 -10.04 -9.97
CA MET A 321 -3.33 -9.54 -8.69
C MET A 321 -3.63 -8.03 -8.74
N VAL A 322 -2.76 -7.23 -9.38
CA VAL A 322 -2.99 -5.79 -9.59
C VAL A 322 -4.12 -5.55 -10.60
N THR A 323 -4.32 -6.42 -11.60
CA THR A 323 -5.48 -6.36 -12.51
C THR A 323 -6.79 -6.45 -11.71
N GLY A 324 -6.91 -7.44 -10.81
CA GLY A 324 -8.07 -7.57 -9.94
C GLY A 324 -8.30 -6.32 -9.07
N TRP A 325 -7.21 -5.72 -8.55
CA TRP A 325 -7.28 -4.45 -7.83
C TRP A 325 -7.84 -3.31 -8.70
N CYS A 326 -7.29 -3.14 -9.90
CA CYS A 326 -7.73 -2.11 -10.84
C CYS A 326 -9.20 -2.28 -11.23
N LEU A 327 -9.67 -3.52 -11.43
CA LEU A 327 -11.07 -3.79 -11.76
C LEU A 327 -12.05 -3.35 -10.65
N VAL A 328 -11.66 -3.46 -9.37
CA VAL A 328 -12.44 -2.88 -8.26
C VAL A 328 -12.53 -1.36 -8.38
N ASP A 329 -11.40 -0.71 -8.64
CA ASP A 329 -11.34 0.76 -8.69
C ASP A 329 -11.96 1.33 -9.99
N LEU A 330 -12.01 0.54 -11.07
CA LEU A 330 -12.75 0.81 -12.30
C LEU A 330 -14.26 0.54 -12.20
N GLY A 331 -14.78 0.11 -11.04
CA GLY A 331 -16.21 -0.16 -10.87
C GLY A 331 -16.71 -1.40 -11.62
N ARG A 332 -15.87 -2.43 -11.77
CA ARG A 332 -16.19 -3.69 -12.49
C ARG A 332 -16.18 -4.88 -11.52
N PRO A 333 -17.14 -4.93 -10.59
CA PRO A 333 -17.06 -5.79 -9.41
C PRO A 333 -17.06 -7.29 -9.73
N ARG A 334 -17.87 -7.76 -10.68
CA ARG A 334 -17.87 -9.15 -11.11
C ARG A 334 -16.51 -9.64 -11.59
N GLU A 335 -15.94 -8.95 -12.58
CA GLU A 335 -14.64 -9.34 -13.15
C GLU A 335 -13.51 -9.16 -12.13
N ALA A 336 -13.62 -8.17 -11.24
CA ALA A 336 -12.68 -8.04 -10.14
C ALA A 336 -12.71 -9.26 -9.21
N ALA A 337 -13.90 -9.74 -8.85
CA ALA A 337 -14.05 -10.92 -8.00
C ALA A 337 -13.46 -12.17 -8.67
N GLU A 338 -13.78 -12.41 -9.94
CA GLU A 338 -13.27 -13.55 -10.73
C GLU A 338 -11.74 -13.54 -10.87
N GLU A 339 -11.14 -12.39 -11.18
CA GLU A 339 -9.68 -12.26 -11.26
C GLU A 339 -9.04 -12.45 -9.88
N LEU A 340 -9.57 -11.81 -8.83
CA LEU A 340 -9.01 -11.92 -7.48
C LEU A 340 -9.12 -13.35 -6.94
N ASP A 341 -10.16 -14.10 -7.27
CA ASP A 341 -10.26 -15.52 -6.91
C ASP A 341 -9.20 -16.38 -7.57
N ARG A 342 -9.03 -16.24 -8.90
CA ARG A 342 -7.98 -16.95 -9.64
C ARG A 342 -6.61 -16.67 -9.05
N GLN A 343 -6.32 -15.42 -8.71
CA GLN A 343 -5.01 -15.02 -8.20
C GLN A 343 -4.79 -15.46 -6.74
N LEU A 344 -5.80 -15.33 -5.87
CA LEU A 344 -5.71 -15.76 -4.47
C LEU A 344 -5.52 -17.27 -4.33
N ALA A 345 -6.07 -18.07 -5.25
CA ALA A 345 -5.85 -19.52 -5.29
C ALA A 345 -4.37 -19.91 -5.45
N LEU A 346 -3.55 -19.02 -6.03
CA LEU A 346 -2.10 -19.22 -6.22
C LEU A 346 -1.27 -18.74 -5.02
N VAL A 347 -1.83 -17.91 -4.14
CA VAL A 347 -1.11 -17.34 -3.00
C VAL A 347 -1.00 -18.38 -1.89
N SER A 348 0.22 -18.56 -1.34
CA SER A 348 0.42 -19.45 -0.18
C SER A 348 -0.45 -19.02 1.01
N ARG A 349 -0.99 -20.01 1.74
CA ARG A 349 -1.77 -19.75 2.96
C ARG A 349 -0.94 -19.12 4.08
N ASP A 350 0.38 -19.36 4.08
CA ASP A 350 1.31 -18.78 5.06
C ASP A 350 1.54 -17.28 4.83
N ALA A 351 1.21 -16.77 3.64
CA ALA A 351 1.32 -15.36 3.30
C ALA A 351 0.10 -14.56 3.83
N VAL A 352 -0.18 -14.66 5.13
CA VAL A 352 -1.44 -14.18 5.76
C VAL A 352 -1.77 -12.73 5.41
N ARG A 353 -0.79 -11.82 5.45
CA ARG A 353 -0.98 -10.40 5.11
C ARG A 353 -1.39 -10.20 3.65
N THR A 354 -0.83 -10.98 2.74
CA THR A 354 -1.22 -10.99 1.33
C THR A 354 -2.63 -11.55 1.19
N GLN A 355 -2.92 -12.67 1.83
CA GLN A 355 -4.26 -13.31 1.85
C GLN A 355 -5.34 -12.33 2.32
N VAL A 356 -5.14 -11.62 3.44
CA VAL A 356 -6.16 -10.72 3.96
C VAL A 356 -6.28 -9.43 3.15
N ARG A 357 -5.18 -8.87 2.63
CA ARG A 357 -5.24 -7.66 1.79
C ARG A 357 -6.11 -7.89 0.56
N TYR A 358 -5.79 -8.92 -0.21
CA TYR A 358 -6.51 -9.18 -1.45
C TYR A 358 -7.83 -9.92 -1.21
N GLY A 359 -7.93 -10.72 -0.15
CA GLY A 359 -9.16 -11.39 0.26
C GLY A 359 -10.27 -10.43 0.71
N ILE A 360 -9.93 -9.37 1.46
CA ILE A 360 -10.90 -8.33 1.83
C ILE A 360 -11.32 -7.52 0.60
N ARG A 361 -10.39 -7.23 -0.32
CA ARG A 361 -10.71 -6.57 -1.58
C ARG A 361 -11.60 -7.45 -2.49
N ARG A 362 -11.38 -8.77 -2.51
CA ARG A 362 -12.27 -9.74 -3.17
C ARG A 362 -13.66 -9.71 -2.56
N ALA A 363 -13.77 -9.73 -1.23
CA ALA A 363 -15.06 -9.62 -0.55
C ALA A 363 -15.78 -8.30 -0.89
N LEU A 364 -15.04 -7.20 -0.99
CA LEU A 364 -15.57 -5.91 -1.44
C LEU A 364 -16.10 -5.98 -2.87
N ALA A 365 -15.41 -6.68 -3.78
CA ALA A 365 -15.86 -6.91 -5.15
C ALA A 365 -17.20 -7.67 -5.18
N TYR A 366 -17.29 -8.82 -4.49
CA TYR A 366 -18.54 -9.59 -4.38
C TYR A 366 -19.69 -8.77 -3.81
N ALA A 367 -19.44 -8.03 -2.72
CA ALA A 367 -20.48 -7.21 -2.11
C ALA A 367 -20.94 -6.07 -3.05
N SER A 368 -20.03 -5.55 -3.87
CA SER A 368 -20.33 -4.53 -4.87
C SER A 368 -21.11 -5.08 -6.08
N ASP A 369 -20.94 -6.35 -6.43
CA ASP A 369 -21.77 -7.07 -7.42
C ASP A 369 -23.11 -7.56 -6.84
N GLY A 370 -23.42 -7.20 -5.59
CA GLY A 370 -24.66 -7.58 -4.93
C GLY A 370 -24.69 -8.98 -4.31
N GLU A 371 -23.59 -9.75 -4.37
CA GLU A 371 -23.46 -11.06 -3.77
C GLU A 371 -23.14 -10.98 -2.27
N ILE A 372 -24.10 -10.46 -1.48
CA ILE A 372 -23.89 -10.13 -0.06
C ILE A 372 -23.55 -11.36 0.79
N ASP A 373 -24.26 -12.47 0.61
CA ASP A 373 -24.04 -13.67 1.43
C ASP A 373 -22.68 -14.30 1.13
N HIS A 374 -22.27 -14.33 -0.15
CA HIS A 374 -20.95 -14.82 -0.55
C HIS A 374 -19.83 -13.90 -0.03
N ALA A 375 -20.00 -12.58 -0.14
CA ALA A 375 -19.06 -11.62 0.42
C ALA A 375 -18.85 -11.83 1.93
N CYS A 376 -19.92 -12.05 2.69
CA CYS A 376 -19.85 -12.40 4.10
C CYS A 376 -19.10 -13.73 4.34
N ALA A 377 -19.43 -14.77 3.58
CA ALA A 377 -18.81 -16.10 3.70
C ALA A 377 -17.29 -16.06 3.46
N VAL A 378 -16.82 -15.31 2.46
CA VAL A 378 -15.39 -15.18 2.18
C VAL A 378 -14.66 -14.21 3.12
N THR A 379 -15.39 -13.33 3.81
CA THR A 379 -14.83 -12.38 4.79
C THR A 379 -14.55 -13.06 6.13
N GLU A 380 -15.48 -13.89 6.61
CA GLU A 380 -15.43 -14.52 7.93
C GLU A 380 -14.09 -15.21 8.26
N PRO A 381 -13.51 -16.08 7.41
CA PRO A 381 -12.24 -16.74 7.70
C PRO A 381 -11.05 -15.77 7.71
N LEU A 382 -11.16 -14.59 7.09
CA LEU A 382 -10.07 -13.61 7.01
C LEU A 382 -9.94 -12.77 8.29
N LEU A 383 -11.00 -12.68 9.11
CA LEU A 383 -11.04 -11.76 10.25
C LEU A 383 -9.98 -12.07 11.32
N VAL A 384 -9.60 -13.33 11.49
CA VAL A 384 -8.47 -13.70 12.37
C VAL A 384 -7.18 -13.13 11.83
N GLY A 385 -6.88 -13.35 10.54
CA GLY A 385 -5.68 -12.81 9.91
C GLY A 385 -5.63 -11.28 9.93
N VAL A 386 -6.78 -10.60 9.74
CA VAL A 386 -6.89 -9.14 9.86
C VAL A 386 -6.45 -8.68 11.26
N ALA A 387 -6.93 -9.35 12.31
CA ALA A 387 -6.55 -9.06 13.68
C ALA A 387 -5.08 -9.38 13.98
N THR A 388 -4.51 -10.41 13.34
CA THR A 388 -3.11 -10.81 13.51
C THR A 388 -2.14 -9.82 12.87
N VAL A 389 -2.40 -9.39 11.63
CA VAL A 389 -1.42 -8.58 10.87
C VAL A 389 -1.52 -7.08 11.14
N ARG A 390 -2.65 -6.61 11.68
CA ARG A 390 -2.94 -5.22 12.07
C ARG A 390 -2.46 -4.19 11.04
N SER A 391 -2.87 -4.40 9.79
CA SER A 391 -2.48 -3.55 8.66
C SER A 391 -3.44 -2.36 8.49
N ALA A 392 -2.90 -1.15 8.51
CA ALA A 392 -3.64 0.07 8.22
C ALA A 392 -4.21 0.06 6.79
N THR A 393 -3.44 -0.44 5.81
CA THR A 393 -3.88 -0.49 4.42
C THR A 393 -4.98 -1.54 4.17
N VAL A 394 -4.95 -2.69 4.87
CA VAL A 394 -6.08 -3.65 4.87
C VAL A 394 -7.32 -3.03 5.53
N THR A 395 -7.12 -2.27 6.60
CA THR A 395 -8.21 -1.60 7.32
C THR A 395 -8.96 -0.59 6.44
N ILE A 396 -8.31 0.03 5.45
CA ILE A 396 -8.96 0.91 4.47
C ILE A 396 -10.06 0.14 3.70
N ASP A 397 -9.71 -1.00 3.10
CA ASP A 397 -10.67 -1.82 2.35
C ASP A 397 -11.70 -2.50 3.28
N LEU A 398 -11.29 -2.89 4.49
CA LEU A 398 -12.22 -3.43 5.49
C LEU A 398 -13.31 -2.42 5.88
N ARG A 399 -12.94 -1.13 6.04
CA ARG A 399 -13.89 -0.05 6.30
C ARG A 399 -14.82 0.19 5.11
N ARG A 400 -14.32 0.07 3.87
CA ARG A 400 -15.16 0.16 2.66
C ARG A 400 -16.19 -0.98 2.65
N LEU A 401 -15.74 -2.21 2.86
CA LEU A 401 -16.60 -3.39 2.94
C LEU A 401 -17.65 -3.26 4.06
N ALA A 402 -17.24 -2.87 5.27
CA ALA A 402 -18.15 -2.69 6.39
C ALA A 402 -19.26 -1.64 6.10
N ARG A 403 -18.90 -0.50 5.47
CA ARG A 403 -19.87 0.52 5.05
C ARG A 403 -20.84 0.00 3.98
N LEU A 404 -20.34 -0.81 3.05
CA LEU A 404 -21.16 -1.41 2.00
C LEU A 404 -22.16 -2.41 2.60
N LEU A 405 -21.69 -3.34 3.42
CA LEU A 405 -22.51 -4.36 4.09
C LEU A 405 -23.54 -3.73 5.04
N ALA A 406 -23.22 -2.61 5.69
CA ALA A 406 -24.16 -1.88 6.57
C ALA A 406 -25.44 -1.40 5.85
N ARG A 407 -25.45 -1.34 4.51
CA ARG A 407 -26.66 -1.03 3.71
C ARG A 407 -27.64 -2.20 3.65
N HIS A 408 -27.25 -3.38 4.13
CA HIS A 408 -27.99 -4.64 4.06
C HIS A 408 -28.30 -5.21 5.47
N PRO A 409 -28.90 -4.44 6.40
CA PRO A 409 -29.08 -4.85 7.80
C PRO A 409 -30.02 -6.06 7.99
N THR A 410 -30.86 -6.34 6.99
CA THR A 410 -31.81 -7.46 7.01
C THR A 410 -31.16 -8.80 6.64
N HIS A 411 -29.96 -8.81 6.05
CA HIS A 411 -29.22 -10.05 5.77
C HIS A 411 -28.69 -10.67 7.07
N ALA A 412 -28.96 -11.96 7.29
CA ALA A 412 -28.55 -12.67 8.50
C ALA A 412 -27.02 -12.73 8.64
N ALA A 413 -26.31 -13.03 7.55
CA ALA A 413 -24.86 -13.09 7.52
C ALA A 413 -24.23 -11.73 7.89
N VAL A 414 -24.78 -10.62 7.38
CA VAL A 414 -24.31 -9.27 7.72
C VAL A 414 -24.46 -8.99 9.22
N ARG A 415 -25.60 -9.34 9.83
CA ARG A 415 -25.80 -9.16 11.27
C ARG A 415 -24.81 -9.97 12.11
N GLN A 416 -24.45 -11.17 11.68
CA GLN A 416 -23.48 -12.01 12.37
C GLN A 416 -22.06 -11.43 12.29
N LEU A 417 -21.65 -10.90 11.13
CA LEU A 417 -20.32 -10.30 10.96
C LEU A 417 -20.18 -8.89 11.58
N ALA A 418 -21.26 -8.12 11.66
CA ALA A 418 -21.22 -6.69 12.01
C ALA A 418 -20.47 -6.36 13.32
N PRO A 419 -20.63 -7.11 14.44
CA PRO A 419 -19.88 -6.84 15.66
C PRO A 419 -18.37 -6.97 15.48
N ARG A 420 -17.91 -8.02 14.78
CA ARG A 420 -16.48 -8.27 14.53
C ARG A 420 -15.89 -7.21 13.60
N LEU A 421 -16.60 -6.85 12.53
CA LEU A 421 -16.22 -5.77 11.63
C LEU A 421 -16.14 -4.43 12.37
N GLY A 422 -17.09 -4.15 13.27
CA GLY A 422 -17.10 -2.95 14.10
C GLY A 422 -15.86 -2.84 15.00
N THR A 423 -15.42 -3.94 15.61
CA THR A 423 -14.20 -3.96 16.43
C THR A 423 -12.94 -3.75 15.58
N LEU A 424 -12.83 -4.44 14.44
CA LEU A 424 -11.62 -4.43 13.60
C LEU A 424 -11.45 -3.16 12.75
N THR A 425 -12.51 -2.37 12.58
CA THR A 425 -12.45 -1.13 11.79
C THR A 425 -12.18 0.13 12.61
N ARG A 426 -12.31 0.05 13.95
CA ARG A 426 -11.98 1.15 14.85
C ARG A 426 -10.49 1.46 14.79
N PRO A 427 -10.08 2.74 14.80
CA PRO A 427 -8.68 3.08 15.02
C PRO A 427 -8.23 2.47 16.37
N PRO A 428 -6.99 1.99 16.48
CA PRO A 428 -6.44 1.57 17.77
C PRO A 428 -6.57 2.76 18.73
N THR A 429 -7.21 2.55 19.88
CA THR A 429 -7.24 3.54 20.96
C THR A 429 -5.80 3.71 21.42
N SER A 430 -5.25 4.92 21.23
CA SER A 430 -3.93 5.33 21.68
C SER A 430 -3.78 5.26 23.19
#